data_AF-X1TTR2-F1
#
_entry.id   AF-X1TTR2-F1
#
_cell.length_a   1.000
_cell.length_b   1.000
_cell.length_c   1.000
_cell.angle_alpha   90.00
_cell.angle_beta   90.00
_cell.angle_gamma   90.00
#
_symmetry.space_group_name_H-M   'P 1'
#
loop_
_entity.id
_entity.type
_entity.pdbx_description
1 polymer ?
#
loop_
_entity_poly.entity_id
_entity_poly.type
_entity_poly.pdbx_seq_one_letter_code
_entity_poly.pdbx_strand_id
1 'polypeptide(L)'
;MTGISPSHLGRIERGERFPSARVLRKIAKPLGFAEDELFTLAGYLSIRVPAMAEANVGYSSERLDPYVAKTLAQEPIEVQRAVIGILIILKSISKGMAGENR
;
A
#
# COMPACT_ATOMS: atom_id res chain seq x y z
N MET A 1 -14.30 -0.48 20.97
CA MET A 1 -13.38 0.48 21.61
C MET A 1 -12.00 -0.16 21.76
N THR A 2 -10.91 0.56 21.45
CA THR A 2 -9.53 0.03 21.35
C THR A 2 -8.87 -0.32 22.69
N GLY A 3 -9.49 0.08 23.81
CA GLY A 3 -8.91 -0.08 25.14
C GLY A 3 -7.60 0.69 25.31
N ILE A 4 -7.43 1.79 24.57
CA ILE A 4 -6.35 2.78 24.71
C ILE A 4 -6.98 4.04 25.29
N SER A 5 -6.37 4.62 26.33
CA SER A 5 -6.92 5.86 26.91
C SER A 5 -6.78 7.03 25.92
N PRO A 6 -7.75 7.96 25.86
CA PRO A 6 -7.65 9.14 25.01
C PRO A 6 -6.38 9.96 25.27
N SER A 7 -5.97 10.07 26.53
CA SER A 7 -4.73 10.73 26.94
C SER A 7 -3.46 10.02 26.48
N HIS A 8 -3.49 8.71 26.26
CA HIS A 8 -2.37 7.96 25.69
C HIS A 8 -2.34 8.13 24.18
N LEU A 9 -3.50 8.11 23.53
CA LEU A 9 -3.63 8.33 22.09
C LEU A 9 -3.17 9.73 21.69
N GLY A 10 -3.62 10.79 22.37
CA GLY A 10 -3.23 12.17 22.05
C GLY A 10 -1.73 12.44 22.18
N ARG A 11 -1.03 11.72 23.07
CA ARG A 11 0.44 11.82 23.17
C ARG A 11 1.16 11.14 22.00
N ILE A 12 0.58 10.06 21.47
CA ILE A 12 1.08 9.41 20.26
C ILE A 12 0.87 10.34 19.06
N GLU A 13 -0.31 10.95 18.93
CA GLU A 13 -0.65 11.86 17.83
C GLU A 13 0.23 13.10 17.79
N ARG A 14 0.64 13.63 18.95
CA ARG A 14 1.58 14.77 19.05
C ARG A 14 3.05 14.37 18.93
N GLY A 15 3.36 13.09 18.76
CA GLY A 15 4.74 12.59 18.66
C GLY A 15 5.53 12.58 19.97
N GLU A 16 4.89 12.88 21.11
CA GLU A 16 5.52 12.84 22.44
C GLU A 16 5.87 11.40 22.88
N ARG A 17 5.19 10.41 22.29
CA ARG A 17 5.44 9.00 22.59
C ARG A 17 5.27 8.11 21.38
N PHE A 18 6.26 7.23 21.17
CA PHE A 18 6.18 6.22 20.12
C PHE A 18 5.28 5.04 20.52
N PRO A 19 4.36 4.59 19.65
CA PRO A 19 3.40 3.54 19.97
C PRO A 19 4.03 2.15 19.89
N SER A 20 3.85 1.31 20.91
CA SER A 20 4.28 -0.10 20.83
C SER A 20 3.50 -0.89 19.76
N ALA A 21 4.07 -2.00 19.29
CA ALA A 21 3.40 -2.96 18.39
C ALA A 21 1.98 -3.35 18.84
N ARG A 22 1.78 -3.57 20.14
CA ARG A 22 0.47 -3.92 20.70
C ARG A 22 -0.54 -2.77 20.59
N VAL A 23 -0.07 -1.53 20.71
CA VAL A 23 -0.88 -0.32 20.56
C VAL A 23 -1.24 -0.12 19.09
N LEU A 24 -0.28 -0.30 18.17
CA LEU A 24 -0.51 -0.23 16.72
C LEU A 24 -1.59 -1.22 16.25
N ARG A 25 -1.56 -2.49 16.69
CA ARG A 25 -2.62 -3.46 16.36
C ARG A 25 -4.01 -3.04 16.82
N LYS A 26 -4.08 -2.48 18.04
CA LYS A 26 -5.33 -1.98 18.61
C LYS A 26 -5.88 -0.79 17.85
N ILE A 27 -5.03 0.03 17.25
CA ILE A 27 -5.40 1.19 16.42
C ILE A 27 -5.80 0.73 15.00
N ALA A 28 -5.06 -0.20 14.40
CA ALA A 28 -5.26 -0.66 13.03
C ALA A 28 -6.66 -1.22 12.77
N LYS A 29 -7.14 -2.12 13.64
CA LYS A 29 -8.41 -2.83 13.47
C LYS A 29 -9.64 -1.89 13.34
N PRO A 30 -9.87 -0.90 14.22
CA PRO A 30 -10.96 0.06 14.05
C PRO A 30 -10.81 1.02 12.87
N LEU A 31 -9.59 1.25 12.41
CA LEU A 31 -9.32 2.13 11.26
C LEU A 31 -9.38 1.38 9.92
N GLY A 32 -9.55 0.06 9.93
CA GLY A 32 -9.63 -0.77 8.73
C GLY A 32 -8.29 -1.03 8.03
N PHE A 33 -7.17 -0.75 8.70
CA PHE A 33 -5.83 -1.04 8.17
C PHE A 33 -5.42 -2.49 8.46
N ALA A 34 -4.59 -3.04 7.56
CA ALA A 34 -3.87 -4.28 7.84
C ALA A 34 -2.77 -4.02 8.88
N GLU A 35 -2.42 -5.03 9.69
CA GLU A 35 -1.47 -4.84 10.79
C GLU A 35 -0.07 -4.51 10.29
N ASP A 36 0.38 -5.15 9.21
CA ASP A 36 1.65 -4.92 8.56
C ASP A 36 1.77 -3.52 7.95
N GLU A 37 0.67 -2.95 7.46
CA GLU A 37 0.62 -1.60 6.89
C GLU A 37 0.98 -0.52 7.93
N LEU A 38 0.31 -0.52 9.09
CA LEU A 38 0.61 0.46 10.15
C LEU A 38 2.00 0.25 10.77
N PHE A 39 2.47 -1.01 10.84
CA PHE A 39 3.81 -1.31 11.34
C PHE A 39 4.91 -0.84 10.37
N THR A 40 4.65 -0.93 9.05
CA THR A 40 5.55 -0.41 8.02
C THR A 40 5.60 1.12 8.06
N LEU A 41 4.44 1.78 8.16
CA LEU A 41 4.36 3.24 8.28
C LEU A 41 5.00 3.77 9.57
N ALA A 42 4.89 3.02 10.67
CA ALA A 42 5.55 3.33 11.93
C ALA A 42 7.01 2.87 11.99
N GLY A 43 7.61 2.39 10.88
CA GLY A 43 9.03 2.02 10.82
C GLY A 43 9.42 0.79 11.64
N TYR A 44 8.45 0.01 12.14
CA TYR A 44 8.69 -1.25 12.84
C TYR A 44 9.04 -2.39 11.87
N LEU A 45 8.53 -2.30 10.65
CA LEU A 45 8.87 -3.20 9.56
C LEU A 45 9.61 -2.40 8.50
N SER A 46 10.72 -2.95 8.01
CA SER A 46 11.28 -2.51 6.75
C SER A 46 10.22 -2.77 5.67
N ILE A 47 10.04 -1.81 4.76
CA ILE A 47 9.29 -2.03 3.52
C ILE A 47 9.94 -3.23 2.83
N ARG A 48 9.34 -4.41 2.98
CA ARG A 48 9.68 -5.56 2.15
C ARG A 48 8.99 -5.31 0.82
N VAL A 49 9.65 -4.56 -0.05
CA VAL A 49 9.52 -4.82 -1.48
C VAL A 49 9.79 -6.31 -1.62
N PRO A 50 8.85 -7.13 -2.11
CA PRO A 50 9.16 -8.52 -2.37
C PRO A 50 10.23 -8.50 -3.46
N ALA A 51 11.49 -8.69 -3.07
CA ALA A 51 12.49 -9.17 -3.98
C ALA A 51 11.93 -10.46 -4.54
N MET A 52 11.61 -10.42 -5.83
CA MET A 52 11.19 -11.52 -6.68
C MET A 52 11.67 -12.87 -6.15
N ALA A 53 10.77 -13.62 -5.51
CA ALA A 53 10.93 -15.03 -5.27
C ALA A 53 9.67 -15.70 -5.80
N GLU A 54 9.90 -16.45 -6.87
CA GLU A 54 8.95 -17.18 -7.69
C GLU A 54 8.00 -18.03 -6.85
N ALA A 55 6.72 -17.68 -6.87
CA ALA A 55 5.64 -18.64 -6.68
C ALA A 55 4.38 -18.05 -7.29
N ASN A 56 3.84 -18.76 -8.28
CA ASN A 56 2.51 -18.60 -8.87
C ASN A 56 1.48 -17.89 -7.98
N VAL A 57 1.40 -16.56 -8.09
CA VAL A 57 0.22 -15.80 -7.67
C VAL A 57 -0.18 -15.00 -8.89
N GLY A 58 -1.22 -15.50 -9.57
CA GLY A 58 -1.80 -14.83 -10.72
C GLY A 58 -2.02 -13.36 -10.37
N TYR A 59 -1.53 -12.48 -11.24
CA TYR A 59 -1.76 -11.05 -11.18
C TYR A 59 -3.22 -10.76 -10.82
N SER A 60 -3.50 -10.50 -9.54
CA SER A 60 -4.71 -9.82 -9.10
C SER A 60 -4.57 -8.36 -9.54
N SER A 61 -4.78 -8.18 -10.84
CA SER A 61 -4.41 -7.02 -11.67
C SER A 61 -5.33 -5.81 -11.47
N GLU A 62 -5.71 -5.53 -10.23
CA GLU A 62 -6.74 -4.54 -9.91
C GLU A 62 -6.23 -3.30 -9.20
N ARG A 63 -5.00 -3.31 -8.67
CA ARG A 63 -4.48 -2.18 -7.90
C ARG A 63 -3.06 -1.81 -8.31
N LEU A 64 -2.86 -0.51 -8.52
CA LEU A 64 -1.53 0.09 -8.59
C LEU A 64 -0.85 -0.09 -7.23
N ASP A 65 0.48 -0.18 -7.26
CA ASP A 65 1.28 -0.11 -6.05
C ASP A 65 0.88 1.13 -5.20
N PRO A 66 0.73 1.02 -3.87
CA PRO A 66 0.24 2.11 -3.03
C PRO A 66 1.07 3.39 -3.11
N TYR A 67 2.40 3.28 -3.26
CA TYR A 67 3.26 4.44 -3.42
C TYR A 67 3.03 5.08 -4.79
N VAL A 68 2.98 4.28 -5.85
CA VAL A 68 2.68 4.76 -7.22
C VAL A 68 1.30 5.44 -7.28
N ALA A 69 0.29 4.85 -6.64
CA ALA A 69 -1.06 5.41 -6.58
C ALA A 69 -1.07 6.76 -5.85
N LYS A 70 -0.37 6.86 -4.72
CA LYS A 70 -0.24 8.10 -3.95
C LYS A 70 0.51 9.19 -4.73
N THR A 71 1.56 8.84 -5.45
CA THR A 71 2.30 9.78 -6.30
C THR A 71 1.43 10.25 -7.45
N LEU A 72 0.77 9.33 -8.16
CA LEU A 72 -0.10 9.67 -9.28
C LEU A 72 -1.28 10.56 -8.87
N ALA A 73 -1.87 10.32 -7.69
CA ALA A 73 -2.97 11.13 -7.17
C ALA A 73 -2.61 12.61 -6.91
N GLN A 74 -1.31 12.93 -6.79
CA GLN A 74 -0.84 14.31 -6.61
C GLN A 74 -0.62 15.04 -7.94
N GLU A 75 -0.68 14.34 -9.08
CA GLU A 75 -0.51 14.93 -10.41
C GLU A 75 -1.81 15.53 -10.96
N PRO A 76 -1.75 16.47 -11.92
CA PRO A 76 -2.93 16.94 -12.66
C PRO A 76 -3.70 15.79 -13.32
N ILE A 77 -5.03 15.93 -13.46
CA ILE A 77 -5.91 14.88 -13.99
C ILE A 77 -5.53 14.45 -15.41
N GLU A 78 -4.99 15.36 -16.21
CA GLU A 78 -4.48 15.09 -17.55
C GLU A 78 -3.32 14.09 -17.52
N VAL A 79 -2.39 14.28 -16.58
CA VAL A 79 -1.21 13.41 -16.38
C VAL A 79 -1.66 12.05 -15.86
N GLN A 80 -2.57 12.03 -14.87
CA GLN A 80 -3.12 10.77 -14.35
C GLN A 80 -3.73 9.91 -15.46
N ARG A 81 -4.57 10.53 -16.32
CA ARG A 81 -5.21 9.85 -17.44
C ARG A 81 -4.21 9.38 -18.49
N ALA A 82 -3.18 10.19 -18.78
CA ALA A 82 -2.13 9.81 -19.72
C ALA A 82 -1.36 8.57 -19.24
N VAL A 83 -0.94 8.56 -17.96
CA VAL A 83 -0.21 7.42 -17.37
C VAL A 83 -1.06 6.15 -17.36
N ILE A 84 -2.33 6.23 -16.92
CA ILE A 84 -3.25 5.08 -16.94
C ILE A 84 -3.42 4.55 -18.38
N GLY A 85 -3.57 5.44 -19.37
CA GLY A 85 -3.67 5.06 -20.78
C GLY A 85 -2.45 4.28 -21.27
N ILE A 86 -1.24 4.77 -20.95
CA ILE A 86 0.02 4.09 -21.28
C ILE A 86 0.07 2.69 -20.65
N LEU A 87 -0.27 2.57 -19.36
CA LEU A 87 -0.25 1.29 -18.65
C LEU A 87 -1.24 0.28 -19.26
N ILE A 88 -2.42 0.74 -19.73
CA ILE A 88 -3.40 -0.10 -20.43
C ILE A 88 -2.83 -0.60 -21.76
N ILE A 89 -2.17 0.27 -22.54
CA ILE A 89 -1.55 -0.10 -23.81
C ILE A 89 -0.46 -1.16 -23.58
N LEU A 90 0.43 -0.93 -22.61
CA LEU A 90 1.47 -1.88 -22.26
C LEU A 90 0.89 -3.23 -21.81
N LYS A 91 -0.21 -3.21 -21.04
CA LYS A 91 -0.95 -4.43 -20.66
C LYS A 91 -1.56 -5.15 -21.86
N SER A 92 -2.00 -4.42 -22.89
CA SER A 92 -2.53 -5.01 -24.12
C SER A 92 -1.42 -5.67 -24.94
N ILE A 93 -0.27 -5.02 -25.07
CA ILE A 93 0.88 -5.53 -25.80
C ILE A 93 1.42 -6.80 -25.13
N SER A 94 1.59 -6.78 -23.80
CA SER A 94 2.10 -7.95 -23.07
C SER A 94 1.16 -9.16 -23.18
N LYS A 95 -0.16 -8.94 -23.20
CA LYS A 95 -1.15 -10.00 -23.44
C LYS A 95 -1.06 -10.56 -24.87
N GLY A 96 -0.85 -9.70 -25.87
CA GLY A 96 -0.66 -10.13 -27.26
C GLY A 96 0.57 -11.02 -27.41
N MET A 97 1.70 -10.59 -26.85
CA MET A 97 2.96 -11.35 -26.88
C MET A 97 2.88 -12.69 -26.13
N ALA A 98 2.14 -12.73 -25.02
CA ALA A 98 1.93 -13.97 -24.27
C ALA A 98 0.99 -14.96 -24.98
N GLY A 99 0.14 -14.48 -25.90
CA GLY A 99 -0.77 -15.28 -26.70
C GLY A 99 -0.16 -15.85 -28.00
N GLU A 100 0.98 -15.31 -28.45
CA GLU A 100 1.60 -15.65 -29.75
C GLU A 100 2.52 -16.89 -29.68
N ASN A 101 2.82 -17.41 -28.49
CA ASN A 101 3.65 -18.61 -28.26
C ASN A 101 2.83 -19.91 -28.05
N ARG A 102 1.65 -20.03 -28.68
CA ARG A 102 0.84 -21.26 -28.65
C ARG A 102 0.45 -21.74 -30.03
#